data_AF-A0A6P0KF74-F1
#
_entry.id   AF-A0A6P0KF74-F1
#
_cell.length_a   1.000
_cell.length_b   1.000
_cell.length_c   1.000
_cell.angle_alpha   90.00
_cell.angle_beta   90.00
_cell.angle_gamma   90.00
#
_symmetry.space_group_name_H-M   'P 1'
#
loop_
_entity.id
_entity.type
_entity.pdbx_description
1 polymer ?
#
loop_
_entity_poly.entity_id
_entity_poly.type
_entity_poly.pdbx_seq_one_letter_code
_entity_poly.pdbx_strand_id
1 'polypeptide(L)'
;MVSDNFLASEFIDKHELPPLLAAAETEGLKIIWIYLSYCLYEETEIEAYQAAHNLSRPLDDLTTSQQNKVLQDICQAIKQASLPPPITKVDTTPIVTKNEQPTLSTFEFSVVSVNAQGREISRRRQSAQQFTENLDNDYGVELEMVAIPRGIFTMGSPDSEAGRSNSEGPQHLVKIAPFFMGKYPVTQEQWLVVAEFPQVNRSLNPNPSYKEVSCIPRLLSVGCSVKAFKPR
;
A
#
# COMPACT_ATOMS: atom_id res chain seq x y z
N MET A 1 -3.95 -14.50 8.75
CA MET A 1 -4.03 -14.59 10.23
C MET A 1 -5.05 -15.65 10.54
N VAL A 2 -4.78 -16.59 11.43
CA VAL A 2 -5.62 -17.77 11.70
C VAL A 2 -6.26 -17.64 13.07
N SER A 3 -7.59 -17.73 13.08
CA SER A 3 -8.46 -17.66 14.25
C SER A 3 -9.71 -18.50 13.97
N ASP A 4 -10.56 -18.71 14.98
CA ASP A 4 -11.80 -19.47 14.83
C ASP A 4 -12.71 -18.87 13.74
N ASN A 5 -12.84 -17.54 13.70
CA ASN A 5 -13.59 -16.83 12.66
C ASN A 5 -13.00 -17.01 11.25
N PHE A 6 -11.67 -17.14 11.15
CA PHE A 6 -11.00 -17.38 9.88
C PHE A 6 -11.30 -18.80 9.37
N LEU A 7 -11.20 -19.80 10.25
CA LEU A 7 -11.48 -21.20 9.90
C LEU A 7 -12.97 -21.48 9.67
N ALA A 8 -13.87 -20.79 10.37
CA ALA A 8 -15.32 -20.96 10.24
C ALA A 8 -15.93 -20.20 9.04
N SER A 9 -15.14 -19.38 8.33
CA SER A 9 -15.64 -18.60 7.20
C SER A 9 -15.77 -19.45 5.93
N GLU A 10 -16.98 -19.65 5.43
CA GLU A 10 -17.22 -20.38 4.17
C GLU A 10 -16.46 -19.79 2.98
N PHE A 11 -16.23 -18.47 2.98
CA PHE A 11 -15.48 -17.82 1.92
C PHE A 11 -13.99 -18.18 1.97
N ILE A 12 -13.41 -18.21 3.18
CA ILE A 12 -12.02 -18.61 3.36
C ILE A 12 -11.84 -20.09 2.98
N ASP A 13 -12.71 -20.95 3.51
CA ASP A 13 -12.68 -22.40 3.30
C ASP A 13 -12.84 -22.79 1.82
N LYS A 14 -13.77 -22.15 1.10
CA LYS A 14 -14.09 -22.55 -0.29
C LYS A 14 -13.33 -21.76 -1.36
N HIS A 15 -12.90 -20.53 -1.07
CA HIS A 15 -12.42 -19.60 -2.11
C HIS A 15 -11.05 -19.00 -1.87
N GLU A 16 -10.58 -18.82 -0.64
CA GLU A 16 -9.26 -18.21 -0.40
C GLU A 16 -8.18 -19.24 -0.07
N LEU A 17 -8.44 -20.13 0.88
CA LEU A 17 -7.41 -21.04 1.38
C LEU A 17 -7.00 -22.09 0.33
N PRO A 18 -7.93 -22.79 -0.36
CA PRO A 18 -7.55 -23.80 -1.35
C PRO A 18 -6.63 -23.30 -2.47
N PRO A 19 -6.89 -22.16 -3.16
CA PRO A 19 -5.97 -21.68 -4.20
C PRO A 19 -4.63 -21.21 -3.65
N LEU A 20 -4.57 -20.70 -2.42
CA LEU A 20 -3.29 -20.33 -1.79
C LEU A 20 -2.43 -21.57 -1.50
N LEU A 21 -3.02 -22.63 -0.95
CA LEU A 21 -2.33 -23.89 -0.68
C LEU A 21 -1.87 -24.54 -2.01
N ALA A 22 -2.72 -24.53 -3.04
CA ALA A 22 -2.35 -25.01 -4.36
C ALA A 22 -1.18 -24.23 -4.97
N ALA A 23 -1.16 -22.90 -4.85
CA ALA A 23 -0.04 -22.07 -5.31
C ALA A 23 1.24 -22.33 -4.50
N ALA A 24 1.11 -22.67 -3.21
CA ALA A 24 2.24 -23.08 -2.38
C ALA A 24 2.91 -24.35 -2.90
N GLU A 25 2.11 -25.36 -3.24
CA GLU A 25 2.61 -26.64 -3.74
C GLU A 25 3.13 -26.56 -5.18
N THR A 26 2.45 -25.81 -6.05
CA THR A 26 2.73 -25.82 -7.49
C THR A 26 3.66 -24.71 -7.96
N GLU A 27 3.56 -23.52 -7.36
CA GLU A 27 4.30 -22.31 -7.78
C GLU A 27 5.42 -21.94 -6.80
N GLY A 28 5.52 -22.67 -5.68
CA GLY A 28 6.48 -22.38 -4.61
C GLY A 28 6.12 -21.14 -3.79
N LEU A 29 4.83 -20.76 -3.75
CA LEU A 29 4.36 -19.66 -2.92
C LEU A 29 4.68 -19.95 -1.45
N LYS A 30 5.41 -19.04 -0.80
CA LYS A 30 5.75 -19.19 0.61
C LYS A 30 4.62 -18.67 1.48
N ILE A 31 3.85 -19.58 2.08
CA ILE A 31 2.78 -19.23 3.02
C ILE A 31 3.37 -19.02 4.41
N ILE A 32 3.12 -17.85 4.99
CA ILE A 32 3.46 -17.50 6.37
C ILE A 32 2.17 -17.06 7.05
N TRP A 33 1.74 -17.82 8.05
CA TRP A 33 0.50 -17.56 8.76
C TRP A 33 0.76 -17.22 10.24
N ILE A 34 -0.17 -16.50 10.86
CA ILE A 34 -0.04 -15.98 12.23
C ILE A 34 -1.17 -16.56 13.06
N TYR A 35 -0.83 -17.28 14.13
CA TYR A 35 -1.80 -17.75 15.12
C TYR A 35 -2.29 -16.58 15.97
N LEU A 36 -3.52 -16.13 15.71
CA LEU A 36 -4.08 -14.90 16.28
C LEU A 36 -4.82 -15.15 17.59
N SER A 37 -5.68 -16.16 17.61
CA SER A 37 -6.59 -16.52 18.71
C SER A 37 -6.73 -18.03 18.77
N TYR A 38 -7.07 -18.59 19.94
CA TYR A 38 -7.33 -20.02 20.10
C TYR A 38 -8.28 -20.55 19.01
N CYS A 39 -7.83 -21.54 18.24
CA CYS A 39 -8.58 -22.18 17.17
C CYS A 39 -8.00 -23.56 16.85
N LEU A 40 -8.80 -24.43 16.22
CA LEU A 40 -8.41 -25.80 15.84
C LEU A 40 -7.62 -25.82 14.53
N TYR A 41 -6.49 -25.08 14.46
CA TYR A 41 -5.69 -25.04 13.24
C TYR A 41 -4.96 -26.38 13.00
N GLU A 42 -4.72 -27.17 14.04
CA GLU A 42 -4.10 -28.50 13.97
C GLU A 42 -4.94 -29.52 13.18
N GLU A 43 -6.24 -29.25 12.98
CA GLU A 43 -7.11 -30.10 12.18
C GLU A 43 -7.19 -29.67 10.70
N THR A 44 -6.39 -28.67 10.30
CA THR A 44 -6.48 -28.05 8.99
C THR A 44 -5.18 -28.15 8.21
N GLU A 45 -5.28 -28.02 6.88
CA GLU A 45 -4.13 -28.09 5.97
C GLU A 45 -3.07 -27.01 6.23
N ILE A 46 -3.41 -25.96 7.00
CA ILE A 46 -2.48 -24.89 7.35
C ILE A 46 -1.42 -25.32 8.38
N GLU A 47 -1.67 -26.38 9.15
CA GLU A 47 -0.73 -26.92 10.15
C GLU A 47 0.62 -27.30 9.51
N ALA A 48 0.57 -27.83 8.27
CA ALA A 48 1.74 -28.25 7.53
C ALA A 48 2.67 -27.09 7.12
N TYR A 49 2.21 -25.84 7.25
CA TYR A 49 2.94 -24.65 6.83
C TYR A 49 3.60 -23.94 8.01
N GLN A 50 4.76 -23.33 7.76
CA GLN A 50 5.53 -22.64 8.77
C GLN A 50 4.75 -21.43 9.33
N ALA A 51 4.35 -21.52 10.60
CA ALA A 51 3.82 -20.39 11.33
C ALA A 51 4.90 -19.30 11.50
N ALA A 52 4.47 -18.05 11.50
CA ALA A 52 5.33 -16.88 11.63
C ALA A 52 5.95 -16.73 13.03
N HIS A 53 5.42 -17.44 14.03
CA HIS A 53 5.84 -17.34 15.42
C HIS A 53 5.57 -18.64 16.19
N ASN A 54 5.95 -18.67 17.48
CA ASN A 54 5.78 -19.85 18.33
C ASN A 54 4.31 -20.08 18.71
N LEU A 55 3.77 -21.24 18.33
CA LEU A 55 2.37 -21.62 18.53
C LEU A 55 1.97 -21.95 19.98
N SER A 56 2.90 -21.86 20.95
CA SER A 56 2.61 -22.17 22.36
C SER A 56 1.48 -21.32 22.96
N ARG A 57 1.28 -20.10 22.46
CA ARG A 57 0.18 -19.20 22.83
C ARG A 57 -0.25 -18.34 21.63
N PRO A 58 -1.56 -18.05 21.48
CA PRO A 58 -2.02 -17.14 20.44
C PRO A 58 -1.58 -15.71 20.74
N LEU A 59 -1.53 -14.88 19.69
CA LEU A 59 -1.03 -13.51 19.77
C LEU A 59 -1.87 -12.60 20.67
N ASP A 60 -3.17 -12.90 20.83
CA ASP A 60 -4.11 -12.15 21.66
C ASP A 60 -4.01 -12.46 23.17
N ASP A 61 -3.50 -13.64 23.55
CA ASP A 61 -3.28 -14.06 24.94
C ASP A 61 -1.96 -13.51 25.53
N LEU A 62 -1.17 -12.80 24.73
CA LEU A 62 0.10 -12.21 25.14
C LEU A 62 -0.08 -10.82 25.76
N THR A 63 0.77 -10.49 26.73
CA THR A 63 0.88 -9.10 27.22
C THR A 63 1.39 -8.20 26.10
N THR A 64 1.07 -6.90 26.13
CA THR A 64 1.48 -5.94 25.09
C THR A 64 2.98 -5.95 24.78
N SER A 65 3.83 -6.11 25.81
CA SER A 65 5.29 -6.19 25.61
C SER A 65 5.71 -7.48 24.88
N GLN A 66 5.13 -8.63 25.26
CA GLN A 66 5.37 -9.90 24.58
C GLN A 66 4.82 -9.90 23.16
N GLN A 67 3.63 -9.33 22.96
CA GLN A 67 3.01 -9.17 21.66
C GLN A 67 3.87 -8.31 20.73
N ASN A 68 4.40 -7.18 21.22
CA ASN A 68 5.31 -6.34 20.45
C ASN A 68 6.59 -7.09 20.03
N LYS A 69 7.12 -7.93 20.91
CA LYS A 69 8.28 -8.79 20.59
C LYS A 69 7.95 -9.81 19.52
N VAL A 70 6.81 -10.50 19.65
CA VAL A 70 6.37 -11.49 18.66
C VAL A 70 6.09 -10.84 17.31
N LEU A 71 5.46 -9.65 17.29
CA LEU A 71 5.25 -8.88 16.06
C LEU A 71 6.57 -8.47 15.38
N GLN A 72 7.59 -8.11 16.16
CA GLN A 72 8.93 -7.85 15.65
C GLN A 72 9.53 -9.10 15.01
N ASP A 73 9.43 -10.26 15.68
CA ASP A 73 9.93 -11.54 15.17
C ASP A 73 9.23 -11.94 13.86
N ILE A 74 7.90 -11.77 13.79
CA ILE A 74 7.10 -11.99 12.57
C ILE A 74 7.56 -11.09 11.43
N CYS A 75 7.77 -9.80 11.69
CA CYS A 75 8.23 -8.85 10.67
C CYS A 75 9.63 -9.22 10.17
N GLN A 76 10.51 -9.70 11.05
CA GLN A 76 11.81 -10.20 10.65
C GLN A 76 11.69 -11.47 9.79
N ALA A 77 10.79 -12.39 10.12
CA ALA A 77 10.54 -13.59 9.33
C ALA A 77 10.00 -13.26 7.92
N ILE A 78 9.08 -12.30 7.81
CA ILE A 78 8.56 -11.81 6.52
C ILE A 78 9.69 -11.16 5.72
N LYS A 79 10.52 -10.32 6.35
CA LYS A 79 11.69 -9.72 5.70
C LYS A 79 12.64 -10.79 5.16
N GLN A 80 12.96 -11.82 5.94
CA GLN A 80 13.82 -12.92 5.48
C GLN A 80 13.18 -13.73 4.35
N ALA A 81 11.85 -13.83 4.31
CA ALA A 81 11.12 -14.53 3.28
C ALA A 81 10.98 -13.74 1.97
N SER A 82 10.97 -12.41 2.02
CA SER A 82 10.91 -11.56 0.82
C SER A 82 12.28 -11.27 0.22
N LEU A 83 13.36 -11.45 0.98
CA LEU A 83 14.71 -11.30 0.46
C LEU A 83 15.04 -12.42 -0.54
N PRO A 84 15.54 -12.09 -1.74
CA PRO A 84 16.14 -13.10 -2.62
C PRO A 84 17.33 -13.77 -1.92
N PRO A 85 17.73 -15.01 -2.30
CA PRO A 85 18.87 -15.69 -1.69
C PRO A 85 20.10 -14.77 -1.70
N PRO A 86 20.94 -14.82 -0.65
CA PRO A 86 21.88 -13.74 -0.35
C PRO A 86 22.87 -13.54 -1.49
N ILE A 87 22.66 -12.48 -2.27
CA ILE A 87 23.64 -11.97 -3.22
C ILE A 87 24.71 -11.25 -2.40
N THR A 88 25.96 -11.65 -2.64
CA THR A 88 27.16 -11.19 -1.95
C THR A 88 27.26 -9.66 -2.03
N LYS A 89 27.51 -9.04 -0.87
CA LYS A 89 27.54 -7.59 -0.64
C LYS A 89 28.30 -6.82 -1.73
N VAL A 90 27.69 -5.77 -2.26
CA VAL A 90 28.40 -4.67 -2.92
C VAL A 90 28.17 -3.40 -2.10
N ASP A 91 29.28 -2.75 -1.79
CA ASP A 91 29.41 -1.60 -0.91
C ASP A 91 28.53 -0.41 -1.27
N THR A 92 27.94 0.17 -0.23
CA THR A 92 27.17 1.40 -0.24
C THR A 92 28.08 2.63 -0.41
N THR A 93 27.72 3.50 -1.34
CA THR A 93 27.99 4.95 -1.22
C THR A 93 26.71 5.73 -1.52
N PRO A 94 26.49 6.89 -0.88
CA PRO A 94 25.25 7.64 -1.01
C PRO A 94 25.18 8.28 -2.40
N ILE A 95 24.27 7.79 -3.23
CA ILE A 95 24.02 8.38 -4.54
C ILE A 95 23.18 9.64 -4.33
N VAL A 96 23.84 10.77 -4.45
CA VAL A 96 23.23 12.07 -4.78
C VAL A 96 22.51 11.89 -6.12
N THR A 97 21.18 12.01 -6.09
CA THR A 97 20.27 11.68 -7.19
C THR A 97 20.54 12.55 -8.42
N LYS A 98 20.84 11.91 -9.55
CA LYS A 98 20.84 12.54 -10.87
C LYS A 98 19.40 12.78 -11.34
N ASN A 99 19.20 13.92 -11.98
CA ASN A 99 18.01 14.28 -12.76
C ASN A 99 17.83 13.32 -13.95
N GLU A 100 17.22 12.15 -13.75
CA GLU A 100 16.67 11.36 -14.85
C GLU A 100 15.18 11.67 -15.01
N GLN A 101 14.81 12.21 -16.17
CA GLN A 101 13.40 12.43 -16.50
C GLN A 101 12.73 11.05 -16.64
N PRO A 102 11.53 10.86 -16.06
CA PRO A 102 10.86 9.57 -16.12
C PRO A 102 10.54 9.18 -17.56
N THR A 103 10.79 7.92 -17.91
CA THR A 103 10.45 7.39 -19.23
C THR A 103 8.93 7.29 -19.37
N LEU A 104 8.35 8.11 -20.23
CA LEU A 104 6.92 8.14 -20.46
C LEU A 104 6.50 7.00 -21.41
N SER A 105 5.53 6.21 -20.98
CA SER A 105 4.81 5.23 -21.79
C SER A 105 3.46 5.80 -22.24
N THR A 106 2.90 5.29 -23.33
CA THR A 106 1.57 5.70 -23.82
C THR A 106 0.55 4.61 -23.52
N PHE A 107 -0.60 4.98 -22.97
CA PHE A 107 -1.73 4.07 -22.78
C PHE A 107 -2.97 4.58 -23.50
N GLU A 108 -3.85 3.66 -23.90
CA GLU A 108 -5.11 3.98 -24.56
C GLU A 108 -6.31 3.73 -23.64
N PHE A 109 -7.32 4.57 -23.73
CA PHE A 109 -8.57 4.47 -23.00
C PHE A 109 -9.75 4.91 -23.87
N SER A 110 -10.97 4.57 -23.46
CA SER A 110 -12.19 4.98 -24.15
C SER A 110 -12.93 6.04 -23.33
N VAL A 111 -13.27 7.15 -23.97
CA VAL A 111 -14.16 8.16 -23.39
C VAL A 111 -15.57 7.91 -23.92
N VAL A 112 -16.49 7.65 -22.99
CA VAL A 112 -17.91 7.43 -23.28
C VAL A 112 -18.69 8.68 -22.89
N SER A 113 -19.43 9.23 -23.83
CA SER A 113 -20.39 10.31 -23.58
C SER A 113 -21.78 9.71 -23.42
N VAL A 114 -22.43 9.99 -22.29
CA VAL A 114 -23.79 9.52 -21.98
C VAL A 114 -24.79 10.66 -22.05
N ASN A 115 -26.06 10.33 -22.29
CA ASN A 115 -27.16 11.29 -22.18
C ASN A 115 -27.64 11.44 -20.73
N ALA A 116 -28.63 12.29 -20.52
CA ALA A 116 -29.23 12.52 -19.20
C ALA A 116 -29.88 11.26 -18.58
N GLN A 117 -30.11 10.20 -19.36
CA GLN A 117 -30.64 8.91 -18.91
C GLN A 117 -29.54 7.85 -18.72
N GLY A 118 -28.25 8.23 -18.79
CA GLY A 118 -27.12 7.32 -18.65
C GLY A 118 -26.88 6.41 -19.86
N ARG A 119 -27.56 6.63 -20.99
CA ARG A 119 -27.37 5.83 -22.22
C ARG A 119 -26.21 6.40 -23.04
N GLU A 120 -25.33 5.51 -23.50
CA GLU A 120 -24.19 5.84 -24.35
C GLU A 120 -24.64 6.51 -25.68
N ILE A 121 -24.12 7.71 -25.95
CA ILE A 121 -24.32 8.49 -27.18
C ILE A 121 -23.13 8.33 -28.12
N SER A 122 -21.92 8.28 -27.57
CA SER A 122 -20.69 8.19 -28.34
C SER A 122 -19.57 7.58 -27.51
N ARG A 123 -18.68 6.84 -28.17
CA ARG A 123 -17.43 6.32 -27.60
C ARG A 123 -16.29 6.66 -28.54
N ARG A 124 -15.27 7.29 -28.00
CA ARG A 124 -14.03 7.61 -28.73
C ARG A 124 -12.83 7.04 -28.01
N ARG A 125 -11.88 6.49 -28.76
CA ARG A 125 -10.60 6.06 -28.22
C ARG A 125 -9.69 7.27 -28.07
N GLN A 126 -9.04 7.40 -26.92
CA GLN A 126 -8.06 8.43 -26.63
C GLN A 126 -6.83 7.79 -26.00
N SER A 127 -5.72 8.52 -25.98
CA SER A 127 -4.48 8.06 -25.36
C SER A 127 -3.88 9.16 -24.49
N ALA A 128 -3.16 8.76 -23.46
CA ALA A 128 -2.39 9.67 -22.62
C ALA A 128 -1.01 9.07 -22.30
N GLN A 129 -0.08 9.95 -21.92
CA GLN A 129 1.24 9.53 -21.46
C GLN A 129 1.20 9.26 -19.96
N GLN A 130 1.90 8.23 -19.51
CA GLN A 130 2.03 7.89 -18.11
C GLN A 130 3.45 7.40 -17.79
N PHE A 131 3.83 7.47 -16.53
CA PHE A 131 4.99 6.76 -16.01
C PHE A 131 4.66 6.18 -14.64
N THR A 132 5.49 5.24 -14.23
CA THR A 132 5.41 4.63 -12.90
C THR A 132 6.57 5.14 -12.07
N GLU A 133 6.26 5.74 -10.93
CA GLU A 133 7.24 6.10 -9.91
C GLU A 133 7.37 4.96 -8.92
N ASN A 134 8.58 4.43 -8.75
CA ASN A 134 8.85 3.44 -7.73
C ASN A 134 9.08 4.17 -6.39
N LEU A 135 8.16 3.98 -5.44
CA LEU A 135 8.24 4.57 -4.12
C LEU A 135 9.07 3.70 -3.16
N ASP A 136 9.14 2.39 -3.41
CA ASP A 136 9.91 1.46 -2.61
C ASP A 136 10.43 0.28 -3.43
N ASN A 137 11.74 0.25 -3.64
CA ASN A 137 12.39 -0.84 -4.39
C ASN A 137 12.34 -2.17 -3.64
N ASP A 138 12.23 -2.15 -2.31
CA ASP A 138 12.30 -3.36 -1.48
C ASP A 138 10.94 -4.07 -1.41
N TYR A 139 9.84 -3.31 -1.49
CA TYR A 139 8.48 -3.83 -1.36
C TYR A 139 7.63 -3.72 -2.63
N GLY A 140 8.20 -3.17 -3.72
CA GLY A 140 7.53 -3.06 -5.02
C GLY A 140 6.35 -2.10 -5.02
N VAL A 141 6.38 -1.07 -4.17
CA VAL A 141 5.29 -0.09 -4.05
C VAL A 141 5.44 0.94 -5.16
N GLU A 142 4.52 0.92 -6.10
CA GLU A 142 4.54 1.75 -7.30
C GLU A 142 3.40 2.80 -7.31
N LEU A 143 3.66 3.95 -7.92
CA LEU A 143 2.69 5.03 -8.13
C LEU A 143 2.59 5.37 -9.61
N GLU A 144 1.44 5.08 -10.21
CA GLU A 144 1.15 5.43 -11.60
C GLU A 144 0.74 6.89 -11.76
N MET A 145 1.51 7.63 -12.56
CA MET A 145 1.33 9.05 -12.81
C MET A 145 0.96 9.29 -14.28
N VAL A 146 -0.13 10.00 -14.52
CA VAL A 146 -0.62 10.39 -15.86
C VAL A 146 -0.22 11.83 -16.16
N ALA A 147 0.31 12.07 -17.35
CA ALA A 147 0.64 13.39 -17.86
C ALA A 147 -0.63 14.13 -18.29
N ILE A 148 -0.93 15.24 -17.61
CA ILE A 148 -2.00 16.16 -17.97
C ILE A 148 -1.39 17.28 -18.82
N PRO A 149 -1.75 17.38 -20.11
CA PRO A 149 -1.22 18.43 -20.98
C PRO A 149 -1.77 19.79 -20.58
N ARG A 150 -1.10 20.85 -21.05
CA ARG A 150 -1.64 22.21 -20.93
C ARG A 150 -3.02 22.28 -21.57
N GLY A 151 -3.90 23.03 -20.94
CA GLY A 151 -5.28 23.13 -21.41
C GLY A 151 -6.03 24.28 -20.76
N ILE A 152 -7.21 24.53 -21.30
CA ILE A 152 -8.20 25.44 -20.73
C ILE A 152 -9.48 24.63 -20.60
N PHE A 153 -10.09 24.64 -19.42
CA PHE A 153 -11.37 23.99 -19.19
C PHE A 153 -12.27 24.85 -18.30
N THR A 154 -13.57 24.66 -18.39
CA THR A 154 -14.54 25.32 -17.51
C THR A 154 -14.65 24.53 -16.21
N MET A 155 -14.32 25.16 -15.08
CA MET A 155 -14.49 24.59 -13.74
C MET A 155 -15.77 25.14 -13.10
N GLY A 156 -16.49 24.27 -12.38
CA GLY A 156 -17.71 24.60 -11.64
C GLY A 156 -18.99 24.10 -12.33
N SER A 157 -20.08 24.14 -11.59
CA SER A 157 -21.40 23.63 -12.01
C SER A 157 -22.29 24.78 -12.55
N PRO A 158 -23.05 24.59 -13.64
CA PRO A 158 -23.95 25.61 -14.14
C PRO A 158 -25.09 25.88 -13.15
N ASP A 159 -25.67 27.08 -13.21
CA ASP A 159 -26.71 27.50 -12.27
C ASP A 159 -27.96 26.61 -12.30
N SER A 160 -28.20 25.94 -13.44
CA SER A 160 -29.33 25.06 -13.68
C SER A 160 -29.10 23.60 -13.26
N GLU A 161 -27.94 23.22 -12.73
CA GLU A 161 -27.66 21.85 -12.31
C GLU A 161 -28.43 21.49 -11.04
N ALA A 162 -29.20 20.40 -11.09
CA ALA A 162 -29.96 19.92 -9.94
C ALA A 162 -29.03 19.36 -8.86
N GLY A 163 -29.19 19.81 -7.62
CA GLY A 163 -28.38 19.34 -6.49
C GLY A 163 -27.06 20.07 -6.28
N ARG A 164 -26.77 21.12 -7.07
CA ARG A 164 -25.58 21.96 -6.87
C ARG A 164 -25.53 22.59 -5.47
N SER A 165 -24.34 22.66 -4.89
CA SER A 165 -24.05 23.50 -3.73
C SER A 165 -23.74 24.95 -4.15
N ASN A 166 -23.97 25.90 -3.24
CA ASN A 166 -23.62 27.32 -3.45
C ASN A 166 -22.09 27.53 -3.59
N SER A 167 -21.27 26.58 -3.13
CA SER A 167 -19.80 26.65 -3.23
C SER A 167 -19.22 26.12 -4.55
N GLU A 168 -20.05 25.59 -5.46
CA GLU A 168 -19.60 24.99 -6.73
C GLU A 168 -19.55 25.99 -7.90
N GLY A 169 -20.04 27.22 -7.69
CA GLY A 169 -20.05 28.29 -8.68
C GLY A 169 -19.19 29.49 -8.28
N PRO A 170 -19.02 30.46 -9.21
CA PRO A 170 -19.50 30.46 -10.59
C PRO A 170 -18.63 29.59 -11.51
N GLN A 171 -19.21 29.17 -12.65
CA GLN A 171 -18.42 28.56 -13.72
C GLN A 171 -17.38 29.56 -14.25
N HIS A 172 -16.13 29.14 -14.31
CA HIS A 172 -15.06 29.99 -14.82
C HIS A 172 -14.01 29.18 -15.58
N LEU A 173 -13.33 29.84 -16.52
CA LEU A 173 -12.28 29.22 -17.32
C LEU A 173 -10.98 29.12 -16.52
N VAL A 174 -10.47 27.91 -16.38
CA VAL A 174 -9.20 27.62 -15.71
C VAL A 174 -8.19 27.21 -16.75
N LYS A 175 -7.04 27.92 -16.76
CA LYS A 175 -5.88 27.60 -17.58
C LYS A 175 -4.86 26.85 -16.74
N ILE A 176 -4.51 25.64 -17.18
CA ILE A 176 -3.54 24.79 -16.50
C ILE A 176 -2.25 24.66 -17.33
N ALA A 177 -1.11 24.73 -16.66
CA ALA A 177 0.17 24.30 -17.21
C ALA A 177 0.21 22.75 -17.28
N PRO A 178 1.15 22.13 -18.01
CA PRO A 178 1.31 20.69 -17.97
C PRO A 178 1.77 20.23 -16.58
N PHE A 179 1.20 19.14 -16.07
CA PHE A 179 1.58 18.52 -14.80
C PHE A 179 1.25 17.03 -14.80
N PHE A 180 1.65 16.30 -13.75
CA PHE A 180 1.32 14.89 -13.58
C PHE A 180 0.30 14.70 -12.46
N MET A 181 -0.63 13.77 -12.65
CA MET A 181 -1.66 13.42 -11.67
C MET A 181 -1.67 11.91 -11.46
N GLY A 182 -1.86 11.46 -10.22
CA GLY A 182 -2.04 10.05 -9.91
C GLY A 182 -3.22 9.48 -10.69
N LYS A 183 -3.02 8.34 -11.35
CA LYS A 183 -4.07 7.62 -12.06
C LYS A 183 -5.20 7.16 -11.12
N TYR A 184 -4.83 6.88 -9.88
CA TYR A 184 -5.71 6.42 -8.81
C TYR A 184 -5.52 7.28 -7.55
N PRO A 185 -6.51 7.32 -6.65
CA PRO A 185 -6.31 7.84 -5.30
C PRO A 185 -5.15 7.12 -4.61
N VAL A 186 -4.38 7.86 -3.80
CA VAL A 186 -3.24 7.32 -3.05
C VAL A 186 -3.72 6.22 -2.09
N THR A 187 -3.05 5.06 -2.12
CA THR A 187 -3.36 3.93 -1.24
C THR A 187 -2.69 4.11 0.13
N GLN A 188 -3.18 3.36 1.13
CA GLN A 188 -2.58 3.39 2.47
C GLN A 188 -1.14 2.87 2.47
N GLU A 189 -0.85 1.85 1.67
CA GLU A 189 0.51 1.30 1.51
C GLU A 189 1.47 2.36 0.93
N GLN A 190 1.06 3.06 -0.12
CA GLN A 190 1.83 4.18 -0.69
C GLN A 190 2.04 5.31 0.33
N TRP A 191 1.01 5.65 1.11
CA TRP A 191 1.11 6.69 2.14
C TRP A 191 2.11 6.32 3.25
N LEU A 192 2.12 5.07 3.69
CA LEU A 192 3.02 4.61 4.75
C LEU A 192 4.49 4.75 4.33
N VAL A 193 4.83 4.30 3.12
CA VAL A 193 6.18 4.47 2.54
C VAL A 193 6.59 5.95 2.52
N VAL A 194 5.73 6.81 1.95
CA VAL A 194 6.03 8.24 1.85
C VAL A 194 6.13 8.91 3.23
N ALA A 195 5.33 8.47 4.21
CA ALA A 195 5.38 8.99 5.57
C ALA A 195 6.66 8.59 6.33
N GLU A 196 7.42 7.62 5.84
CA GLU A 196 8.72 7.20 6.38
C GLU A 196 9.91 7.90 5.74
N PHE A 197 9.71 8.58 4.60
CA PHE A 197 10.78 9.33 3.95
C PHE A 197 11.34 10.46 4.84
N PRO A 198 12.62 10.85 4.62
CA PRO A 198 13.22 11.97 5.33
C PRO A 198 12.34 13.23 5.21
N GLN A 199 11.99 13.80 6.35
CA GLN A 199 11.12 14.97 6.37
C GLN A 199 11.83 16.16 5.74
N VAL A 200 11.22 16.75 4.72
CA VAL A 200 11.74 17.95 4.06
C VAL A 200 11.09 19.21 4.63
N ASN A 201 9.77 19.36 4.48
CA ASN A 201 9.05 20.58 4.87
C ASN A 201 7.96 20.37 5.94
N ARG A 202 7.46 19.14 6.08
CA ARG A 202 6.34 18.83 6.98
C ARG A 202 6.48 17.42 7.55
N SER A 203 6.10 17.29 8.81
CA SER A 203 5.96 15.97 9.44
C SER A 203 4.68 15.31 8.99
N LEU A 204 4.79 14.08 8.47
CA LEU A 204 3.65 13.27 8.05
C LEU A 204 3.27 12.27 9.15
N ASN A 205 1.98 12.24 9.50
CA ASN A 205 1.42 11.19 10.36
C ASN A 205 1.16 9.94 9.48
N PRO A 206 1.75 8.78 9.79
CA PRO A 206 1.55 7.54 9.02
C PRO A 206 0.11 7.04 9.08
N ASN A 207 -0.64 7.44 10.12
CA ASN A 207 -2.03 7.04 10.35
C ASN A 207 -2.93 8.28 10.37
N PRO A 208 -3.19 8.90 9.20
CA PRO A 208 -3.93 10.15 9.11
C PRO A 208 -5.44 9.99 9.36
N SER A 209 -5.99 8.79 9.22
CA SER A 209 -7.40 8.49 9.49
C SER A 209 -7.63 8.10 10.94
N TYR A 210 -8.78 8.49 11.50
CA TYR A 210 -9.24 8.05 12.83
C TYR A 210 -9.56 6.54 12.89
N LYS A 211 -9.75 5.91 11.72
CA LYS A 211 -9.83 4.46 11.61
C LYS A 211 -8.40 3.94 11.71
N GLU A 212 -8.08 3.32 12.84
CA GLU A 212 -6.78 2.71 13.10
C GLU A 212 -6.43 1.75 11.96
N VAL A 213 -5.33 2.05 11.27
CA VAL A 213 -4.55 1.01 10.60
C VAL A 213 -3.72 0.38 11.71
N SER A 214 -4.35 -0.47 12.51
CA SER A 214 -3.61 -1.43 13.31
C SER A 214 -2.95 -2.38 12.32
N CYS A 215 -1.67 -2.72 12.55
CA CYS A 215 -0.79 -3.48 11.67
C CYS A 215 -0.04 -2.63 10.62
N ILE A 216 1.05 -1.99 11.07
CA ILE A 216 2.43 -2.18 10.56
C ILE A 216 3.37 -1.63 11.65
N PRO A 217 4.32 -2.41 12.20
CA PRO A 217 5.22 -1.91 13.24
C PRO A 217 6.30 -1.04 12.61
N ARG A 218 6.15 0.27 12.85
CA ARG A 218 7.06 1.35 12.44
C ARG A 218 8.32 1.33 13.31
N LEU A 219 9.47 0.95 12.74
CA LEU A 219 10.79 1.17 13.34
C LEU A 219 11.30 2.56 12.92
N LEU A 220 10.85 3.61 13.61
CA LEU A 220 11.47 4.93 13.48
C LEU A 220 12.69 5.06 14.41
N SER A 221 13.84 5.26 13.77
CA SER A 221 14.81 6.32 14.06
C SER A 221 15.03 6.70 15.53
N VAL A 222 16.09 6.16 16.13
CA VAL A 222 16.72 6.79 17.29
C VAL A 222 17.89 7.62 16.78
N GLY A 223 17.63 8.91 16.63
CA GLY A 223 18.65 9.94 16.60
C GLY A 223 19.55 9.80 17.83
N CYS A 224 20.83 9.60 17.54
CA CYS A 224 21.92 9.62 18.48
C CYS A 224 21.94 10.96 19.24
N SER A 225 21.84 10.93 20.57
CA SER A 225 22.41 11.98 21.42
C SER A 225 23.09 11.32 22.60
N VAL A 226 24.37 11.06 22.40
CA VAL A 226 25.31 10.64 23.45
C VAL A 226 25.49 11.82 24.40
N LYS A 227 25.03 11.68 25.64
CA LYS A 227 25.68 12.33 26.78
C LYS A 227 25.95 11.29 27.85
N ALA A 228 27.21 10.89 27.90
CA ALA A 228 27.82 10.22 29.04
C ALA A 228 27.82 11.15 30.26
N PHE A 229 27.44 10.64 31.43
CA PHE A 229 28.18 10.93 32.65
C PHE A 229 28.11 9.76 33.63
N LYS A 230 29.29 9.43 34.16
CA LYS A 230 29.68 8.25 34.95
C LYS A 230 29.29 8.39 36.45
N PRO A 231 29.48 7.33 37.26
CA PRO A 231 28.74 7.04 38.48
C PRO A 231 29.42 7.57 39.76
N ARG A 232 28.66 7.57 40.86
CA ARG A 232 29.05 7.02 42.16
C ARG A 232 27.82 6.44 42.86
#